data_AF-A0A921ZGJ1-F1
#
_entry.id   AF-A0A921ZGJ1-F1
#
_cell.length_a   1.000
_cell.length_b   1.000
_cell.length_c   1.000
_cell.angle_alpha   90.00
_cell.angle_beta   90.00
_cell.angle_gamma   90.00
#
_symmetry.space_group_name_H-M   'P 1'
#
loop_
_entity.id
_entity.type
_entity.pdbx_description
1 polymer ?
#
loop_
_entity_poly.entity_id
_entity_poly.type
_entity_poly.pdbx_seq_one_letter_code
_entity_poly.pdbx_strand_id
1 'polypeptide(L)'
;MIARPWTDDLSKCRNTCVASYFSRLGGSLNNTDDYLCFYCQTEDNFCLYGVFEPHNGLEAARFIMQRMAAEILFPPPSADQHNLMATTIIYSDEEIRDRLRNAFVSVEKAYIENYDGMIAERTSLQYQLQTLNEAQNRDTILARLKEIDQHLSGGATVVIALVHNNKLFVANVGETRALLCRTDDNSVLRVVQLTVDHSLNNEDELLRLSQLGLDVNKLRNAQYLGNQTGTRCLGNYLVKGLYKAFPNISAAASEPVVAAPEIHGPITLDESCRFLVLVSAGVFKRIQETKGSSEQTNKELAQIIVENFRKQTDFRRVSQSVLEEIEEEFVSYCVKNSLTPKSNTHVSLLIRNFNFLPPAEDTNPIPKNPSVRFNPIVQSKSNTLLNEIDSEVYSSGTNEGTNDSMADTNRSMESSSDIYPSGRLYEKDKKIKGYVDFSCYYENVAKARRNGNLPDFIK
;
A
#
# COMPACT_ATOMS: atom_id res chain seq x y z
N MET A 1 -20.50 -29.34 -8.04
CA MET A 1 -20.17 -27.94 -7.77
C MET A 1 -18.71 -27.72 -8.12
N ILE A 2 -18.41 -26.86 -9.08
CA ILE A 2 -17.02 -26.43 -9.31
C ILE A 2 -16.78 -25.29 -8.33
N ALA A 3 -15.97 -25.53 -7.29
CA ALA A 3 -15.64 -24.54 -6.27
C ALA A 3 -14.60 -23.56 -6.82
N ARG A 4 -15.01 -22.68 -7.74
CA ARG A 4 -14.20 -21.52 -8.18
C ARG A 4 -14.63 -20.27 -7.39
N PRO A 5 -13.71 -19.33 -7.08
CA PRO A 5 -14.08 -18.06 -6.47
C PRO A 5 -15.15 -17.33 -7.29
N TRP A 6 -16.16 -16.77 -6.64
CA TRP A 6 -17.23 -16.03 -7.32
C TRP A 6 -16.68 -14.79 -8.06
N THR A 7 -15.53 -14.26 -7.63
CA THR A 7 -14.82 -13.14 -8.26
C THR A 7 -14.33 -13.46 -9.68
N ASP A 8 -14.27 -14.73 -10.06
CA ASP A 8 -13.93 -15.15 -11.42
C ASP A 8 -15.08 -14.91 -12.41
N ASP A 9 -16.31 -14.87 -11.91
CA ASP A 9 -17.51 -14.62 -12.71
C ASP A 9 -17.73 -13.12 -13.00
N LEU A 10 -16.94 -12.23 -12.37
CA LEU A 10 -16.98 -10.79 -12.63
C LEU A 10 -16.53 -10.47 -14.06
N SER A 11 -17.23 -9.53 -14.70
CA SER A 11 -16.88 -8.97 -16.01
C SER A 11 -15.48 -8.36 -15.98
N LYS A 12 -14.55 -8.97 -16.71
CA LYS A 12 -13.14 -8.56 -16.71
C LYS A 12 -12.93 -7.25 -17.49
N CYS A 13 -12.15 -6.34 -16.93
CA CYS A 13 -11.75 -5.10 -17.62
C CYS A 13 -10.76 -5.42 -18.75
N ARG A 14 -11.14 -5.17 -20.01
CA ARG A 14 -10.36 -5.58 -21.21
C ARG A 14 -8.95 -4.99 -21.30
N ASN A 15 -8.76 -3.78 -20.77
CA ASN A 15 -7.49 -3.07 -20.84
C ASN A 15 -6.62 -3.33 -19.61
N THR A 16 -6.74 -4.53 -19.02
CA THR A 16 -5.96 -4.96 -17.87
C THR A 16 -5.27 -6.28 -18.19
N CYS A 17 -4.00 -6.41 -17.84
CA CYS A 17 -3.30 -7.69 -17.83
C CYS A 17 -2.79 -7.99 -16.42
N VAL A 18 -2.68 -9.27 -16.10
CA VAL A 18 -2.39 -9.76 -14.75
C VAL A 18 -1.52 -10.99 -14.83
N ALA A 19 -0.55 -11.10 -13.93
CA ALA A 19 0.15 -12.33 -13.61
C ALA A 19 0.29 -12.44 -12.09
N SER A 20 0.03 -13.62 -11.53
CA SER A 20 0.08 -13.85 -10.09
C SER A 20 0.42 -15.31 -9.82
N TYR A 21 1.47 -15.57 -9.07
CA TYR A 21 1.88 -16.92 -8.72
C TYR A 21 2.81 -16.95 -7.50
N PHE A 22 3.05 -18.15 -6.98
CA PHE A 22 4.12 -18.40 -6.03
C PHE A 22 5.37 -18.82 -6.76
N SER A 23 6.46 -18.11 -6.48
CA SER A 23 7.77 -18.44 -7.00
C SER A 23 8.14 -19.89 -6.74
N ARG A 24 8.51 -20.59 -7.81
CA ARG A 24 8.90 -22.02 -7.78
C ARG A 24 10.28 -22.27 -7.19
N LEU A 25 11.03 -21.20 -6.92
CA LEU A 25 12.32 -21.26 -6.23
C LEU A 25 12.14 -21.90 -4.85
N GLY A 26 12.91 -22.94 -4.55
CA GLY A 26 12.82 -23.68 -3.28
C GLY A 26 12.00 -24.97 -3.31
N GLY A 27 11.58 -25.47 -4.48
CA GLY A 27 11.17 -26.87 -4.67
C GLY A 27 9.72 -27.22 -4.35
N SER A 28 8.82 -26.24 -4.18
CA SER A 28 7.39 -26.52 -4.07
C SER A 28 6.74 -26.54 -5.45
N LEU A 29 6.11 -27.67 -5.80
CA LEU A 29 5.41 -27.92 -7.07
C LEU A 29 3.89 -27.75 -6.93
N ASN A 30 3.41 -27.03 -5.90
CA ASN A 30 1.98 -26.84 -5.71
C ASN A 30 1.49 -25.83 -6.76
N ASN A 31 0.95 -26.39 -7.84
CA ASN A 31 0.41 -25.69 -8.99
C ASN A 31 -1.03 -25.24 -8.68
N THR A 32 -1.22 -24.53 -7.58
CA THR A 32 -2.48 -23.82 -7.37
C THR A 32 -2.34 -22.46 -8.02
N ASP A 33 -3.05 -22.26 -9.13
CA ASP A 33 -3.26 -20.97 -9.79
C ASP A 33 -4.09 -20.05 -8.87
N ASP A 34 -3.57 -19.78 -7.68
CA ASP A 34 -4.19 -18.90 -6.69
C ASP A 34 -3.93 -17.46 -7.10
N TYR A 35 -4.76 -16.97 -8.01
CA TYR A 35 -4.83 -15.56 -8.32
C TYR A 35 -5.34 -14.81 -7.09
N LEU A 36 -4.42 -14.35 -6.23
CA LEU A 36 -4.72 -13.44 -5.12
C LEU A 36 -4.81 -12.00 -5.64
N CYS A 37 -5.64 -11.83 -6.67
CA CYS A 37 -5.95 -10.58 -7.30
C CYS A 37 -7.31 -10.68 -7.98
N PHE A 38 -7.99 -9.56 -8.13
CA PHE A 38 -9.16 -9.48 -8.98
C PHE A 38 -9.17 -8.17 -9.75
N TYR A 39 -9.87 -8.19 -10.88
CA TYR A 39 -10.10 -7.02 -11.70
C TYR A 39 -11.44 -7.16 -12.41
N CYS A 40 -12.22 -6.11 -12.39
CA CYS A 40 -13.52 -6.09 -13.05
C CYS A 40 -13.90 -4.70 -13.54
N GLN A 41 -14.88 -4.67 -14.42
CA GLN A 41 -15.58 -3.47 -14.86
C GLN A 41 -17.08 -3.73 -14.78
N THR A 42 -17.80 -2.98 -13.95
CA THR A 42 -19.25 -3.10 -13.81
C THR A 42 -19.97 -2.31 -14.91
N GLU A 43 -21.29 -2.47 -15.01
CA GLU A 43 -22.14 -1.76 -15.97
C GLU A 43 -22.13 -0.24 -15.73
N ASP A 44 -22.00 0.21 -14.48
CA ASP A 44 -21.90 1.63 -14.09
C ASP A 44 -20.53 2.27 -14.36
N ASN A 45 -19.70 1.65 -15.22
CA ASN A 45 -18.33 2.08 -15.53
C ASN A 45 -17.39 2.15 -14.29
N PHE A 46 -17.73 1.48 -13.19
CA PHE A 46 -16.79 1.24 -12.11
C PHE A 46 -15.77 0.20 -12.56
N CYS A 47 -14.50 0.57 -12.56
CA CYS A 47 -13.43 -0.41 -12.69
C CYS A 47 -12.75 -0.61 -11.34
N LEU A 48 -12.68 -1.85 -10.88
CA LEU A 48 -12.09 -2.20 -9.59
C LEU A 48 -10.95 -3.20 -9.80
N TYR A 49 -9.83 -2.94 -9.15
CA TYR A 49 -8.60 -3.71 -9.23
C TYR A 49 -8.07 -3.98 -7.82
N GLY A 50 -7.63 -5.19 -7.54
CA GLY A 50 -7.05 -5.54 -6.25
C GLY A 50 -5.91 -6.54 -6.38
N VAL A 51 -4.84 -6.32 -5.59
CA VAL A 51 -3.73 -7.26 -5.40
C VAL A 51 -3.58 -7.54 -3.92
N PHE A 52 -3.50 -8.82 -3.57
CA PHE A 52 -3.50 -9.33 -2.20
C PHE A 52 -2.25 -10.18 -2.01
N GLU A 53 -1.34 -9.74 -1.14
CA GLU A 53 -0.16 -10.50 -0.80
C GLU A 53 -0.37 -11.23 0.54
N PRO A 54 -0.35 -12.57 0.57
CA PRO A 54 -0.65 -13.33 1.76
C PRO A 54 0.49 -13.31 2.77
N HIS A 55 0.11 -13.34 4.05
CA HIS A 55 0.99 -13.57 5.19
C HIS A 55 0.61 -14.87 5.87
N ASN A 56 1.59 -15.73 6.14
CA ASN A 56 1.48 -16.92 6.98
C ASN A 56 0.28 -17.86 6.66
N GLY A 57 -0.19 -17.90 5.41
CA GLY A 57 -1.28 -18.77 4.98
C GLY A 57 -2.09 -18.18 3.82
N LEU A 58 -2.65 -19.04 2.97
CA LEU A 58 -3.44 -18.63 1.80
C LEU A 58 -4.92 -18.44 2.11
N GLU A 59 -5.46 -19.19 3.06
CA GLU A 59 -6.90 -19.22 3.34
C GLU A 59 -7.42 -17.84 3.78
N ALA A 60 -6.71 -17.20 4.71
CA ALA A 60 -7.03 -15.85 5.15
C ALA A 60 -7.00 -14.84 3.98
N ALA A 61 -5.98 -14.88 3.13
CA ALA A 61 -5.88 -13.99 1.98
C ALA A 61 -6.99 -14.23 0.94
N ARG A 62 -7.36 -15.48 0.66
CA ARG A 62 -8.48 -15.82 -0.23
C ARG A 62 -9.82 -15.33 0.35
N PHE A 63 -10.03 -15.46 1.65
CA PHE A 63 -11.20 -14.94 2.34
C PHE A 63 -11.27 -13.41 2.24
N ILE A 64 -10.17 -12.73 2.58
CA ILE A 64 -10.03 -11.27 2.52
C ILE A 64 -10.31 -10.77 1.11
N MET A 65 -9.75 -11.40 0.08
CA MET A 65 -9.95 -11.02 -1.32
C MET A 65 -11.42 -11.10 -1.74
N GLN A 66 -12.07 -12.24 -1.48
CA GLN A 66 -13.48 -12.45 -1.85
C GLN A 66 -14.40 -11.51 -1.07
N ARG A 67 -14.14 -11.29 0.21
CA ARG A 67 -14.95 -10.40 1.03
C ARG A 67 -14.75 -8.94 0.61
N MET A 68 -13.52 -8.52 0.32
CA MET A 68 -13.21 -7.16 -0.14
C MET A 68 -13.94 -6.83 -1.45
N ALA A 69 -13.93 -7.76 -2.42
CA ALA A 69 -14.68 -7.58 -3.66
C ALA A 69 -16.18 -7.40 -3.40
N ALA A 70 -16.76 -8.20 -2.48
CA ALA A 70 -18.18 -8.13 -2.17
C ALA A 70 -18.56 -6.81 -1.50
N GLU A 71 -17.80 -6.35 -0.51
CA GLU A 71 -18.08 -5.11 0.24
C GLU A 71 -18.01 -3.85 -0.64
N ILE A 72 -17.11 -3.83 -1.64
CA ILE A 72 -16.97 -2.67 -2.53
C ILE A 72 -18.03 -2.69 -3.64
N LEU A 73 -18.29 -3.86 -4.24
CA LEU A 73 -19.20 -3.99 -5.39
C LEU A 73 -20.67 -4.02 -4.99
N PHE A 74 -20.99 -4.63 -3.84
CA PHE A 74 -22.35 -4.85 -3.36
C PHE A 74 -22.51 -4.31 -1.94
N PRO A 75 -22.33 -2.99 -1.73
CA PRO A 75 -22.58 -2.41 -0.42
C PRO A 75 -24.05 -2.64 -0.03
N PRO A 76 -24.35 -2.73 1.28
CA PRO A 76 -25.72 -2.85 1.75
C PRO A 76 -26.56 -1.69 1.21
N PRO A 77 -27.83 -1.94 0.84
CA PRO A 77 -28.71 -0.90 0.31
C PRO A 77 -28.83 0.24 1.33
N SER A 78 -28.41 1.45 0.93
CA SER A 78 -28.66 2.65 1.73
C SER A 78 -30.15 2.99 1.69
N ALA A 79 -30.66 3.63 2.73
CA ALA A 79 -32.07 4.04 2.83
C ALA A 79 -32.52 4.97 1.68
N ASP A 80 -31.57 5.60 0.98
CA ASP A 80 -31.81 6.57 -0.10
C ASP A 80 -31.86 5.96 -1.53
N GLN A 81 -31.78 4.64 -1.68
CA GLN A 81 -31.84 3.97 -3.00
C GLN A 81 -33.22 4.01 -3.70
N HIS A 82 -34.18 4.82 -3.22
CA HIS A 82 -35.55 4.86 -3.73
C HIS A 82 -35.81 5.83 -4.91
N ASN A 83 -34.78 6.43 -5.52
CA ASN A 83 -34.94 7.29 -6.70
C ASN A 83 -34.00 6.91 -7.85
N LEU A 84 -34.09 5.68 -8.36
CA LEU A 84 -33.39 5.28 -9.59
C LEU A 84 -34.29 5.45 -10.81
N MET A 85 -34.23 6.64 -11.42
CA MET A 85 -34.63 6.87 -12.82
C MET A 85 -33.44 7.31 -13.69
N ALA A 86 -32.21 7.11 -13.20
CA ALA A 86 -30.98 7.47 -13.91
C ALA A 86 -30.25 6.20 -14.40
N THR A 87 -29.86 6.20 -15.67
CA THR A 87 -29.15 5.09 -16.36
C THR A 87 -27.68 4.96 -15.93
N THR A 88 -27.15 5.86 -15.09
CA THR A 88 -25.76 5.82 -14.60
C THR A 88 -25.68 6.49 -13.23
N ILE A 89 -25.22 5.76 -12.20
CA ILE A 89 -25.05 6.31 -10.85
C ILE A 89 -23.68 7.00 -10.75
N ILE A 90 -23.70 8.31 -10.48
CA ILE A 90 -22.50 9.10 -10.21
C ILE A 90 -22.35 9.22 -8.70
N TYR A 91 -21.35 8.55 -8.14
CA TYR A 91 -20.98 8.70 -6.74
C TYR A 91 -20.03 9.89 -6.57
N SER A 92 -20.21 10.61 -5.47
CA SER A 92 -19.30 11.67 -5.04
C SER A 92 -17.97 11.12 -4.54
N ASP A 93 -16.96 11.99 -4.49
CA ASP A 93 -15.62 11.61 -4.06
C ASP A 93 -15.56 11.20 -2.58
N GLU A 94 -16.48 11.70 -1.73
CA GLU A 94 -16.61 11.27 -0.32
C GLU A 94 -17.27 9.89 -0.23
N GLU A 95 -18.36 9.66 -0.96
CA GLU A 95 -19.04 8.35 -0.96
C GLU A 95 -18.11 7.21 -1.40
N ILE A 96 -17.21 7.47 -2.37
CA ILE A 96 -16.20 6.49 -2.79
C ILE A 96 -15.17 6.26 -1.69
N ARG A 97 -14.69 7.32 -1.03
CA ARG A 97 -13.74 7.20 0.09
C ARG A 97 -14.34 6.45 1.27
N ASP A 98 -15.58 6.75 1.62
CA ASP A 98 -16.33 6.06 2.67
C ASP A 98 -16.58 4.61 2.31
N ARG A 99 -16.96 4.32 1.06
CA ARG A 99 -17.12 2.94 0.58
C ARG A 99 -15.82 2.15 0.72
N LEU A 100 -14.69 2.70 0.28
CA LEU A 100 -13.39 2.04 0.44
C LEU A 100 -13.05 1.84 1.91
N ARG A 101 -13.17 2.87 2.76
CA ARG A 101 -12.88 2.77 4.20
C ARG A 101 -13.74 1.71 4.90
N ASN A 102 -15.04 1.72 4.63
CA ASN A 102 -16.00 0.80 5.24
C ASN A 102 -15.77 -0.64 4.78
N ALA A 103 -15.31 -0.86 3.55
CA ALA A 103 -14.97 -2.19 3.07
C ALA A 103 -13.81 -2.80 3.88
N PHE A 104 -12.73 -2.06 4.13
CA PHE A 104 -11.62 -2.56 4.97
C PHE A 104 -12.05 -2.88 6.40
N VAL A 105 -12.87 -2.00 7.02
CA VAL A 105 -13.42 -2.23 8.36
C VAL A 105 -14.29 -3.49 8.39
N SER A 106 -15.17 -3.65 7.41
CA SER A 106 -16.11 -4.77 7.33
C SER A 106 -15.39 -6.10 7.05
N VAL A 107 -14.35 -6.09 6.21
CA VAL A 107 -13.51 -7.26 5.94
C VAL A 107 -12.74 -7.71 7.18
N GLU A 108 -12.12 -6.77 7.91
CA GLU A 108 -11.40 -7.08 9.14
C GLU A 108 -12.35 -7.67 10.20
N LYS A 109 -13.53 -7.07 10.37
CA LYS A 109 -14.55 -7.58 11.29
C LYS A 109 -15.00 -8.99 10.89
N ALA A 110 -15.30 -9.21 9.61
CA ALA A 110 -15.71 -10.51 9.10
C ALA A 110 -14.62 -11.57 9.26
N TYR A 111 -13.33 -11.19 9.17
CA TYR A 111 -12.22 -12.10 9.47
C TYR A 111 -12.27 -12.54 10.94
N ILE A 112 -12.41 -11.61 11.89
CA ILE A 112 -12.48 -11.95 13.32
C ILE A 112 -13.68 -12.86 13.60
N GLU A 113 -14.85 -12.53 13.05
CA GLU A 113 -16.07 -13.35 13.16
C GLU A 113 -15.86 -14.77 12.57
N ASN A 114 -15.16 -14.90 11.45
CA ASN A 114 -14.87 -16.18 10.82
C ASN A 114 -13.94 -17.08 11.67
N TYR A 115 -13.07 -16.48 12.49
CA TYR A 115 -12.11 -17.20 13.33
C TYR A 115 -12.49 -17.22 14.83
N ASP A 116 -13.66 -16.69 15.21
CA ASP A 116 -14.11 -16.53 16.61
C ASP A 116 -14.07 -17.85 17.40
N GLY A 117 -14.56 -18.94 16.79
CA GLY A 117 -14.51 -20.27 17.40
C GLY A 117 -13.08 -20.75 17.71
N MET A 118 -12.13 -20.48 16.82
CA MET A 118 -10.72 -20.83 17.04
C MET A 118 -10.07 -19.96 18.12
N ILE A 119 -10.44 -18.67 18.19
CA ILE A 119 -9.98 -17.74 19.23
C ILE A 119 -10.49 -18.20 20.61
N ALA A 120 -11.75 -18.61 20.70
CA ALA A 120 -12.35 -19.15 21.92
C ALA A 120 -11.68 -20.47 22.35
N GLU A 121 -11.49 -21.41 21.42
CA GLU A 121 -10.81 -22.69 21.68
C GLU A 121 -9.39 -22.45 22.20
N ARG A 122 -8.62 -21.59 21.53
CA ARG A 122 -7.26 -21.23 21.93
C ARG A 122 -7.22 -20.66 23.35
N THR A 123 -8.13 -19.75 23.68
CA THR A 123 -8.20 -19.12 25.00
C THR A 123 -8.48 -20.15 26.08
N SER A 124 -9.40 -21.09 25.82
CA SER A 124 -9.70 -22.22 26.71
C SER A 124 -8.47 -23.13 26.92
N LEU A 125 -7.80 -23.52 25.84
CA LEU A 125 -6.60 -24.37 25.88
C LEU A 125 -5.45 -23.68 26.63
N GLN A 126 -5.27 -22.37 26.44
CA GLN A 126 -4.27 -21.58 27.16
C GLN A 126 -4.55 -21.54 28.66
N TYR A 127 -5.81 -21.39 29.08
CA TYR A 127 -6.21 -21.45 30.48
C TYR A 127 -5.96 -22.84 31.08
N GLN A 128 -6.37 -23.91 30.38
CA GLN A 128 -6.13 -25.29 30.82
C GLN A 128 -4.64 -25.55 31.07
N LEU A 129 -3.77 -25.09 30.16
CA LEU A 129 -2.31 -25.25 30.27
C LEU A 129 -1.70 -24.58 31.51
N GLN A 130 -2.34 -23.56 32.07
CA GLN A 130 -1.93 -22.93 33.34
C GLN A 130 -2.35 -23.75 34.57
N THR A 131 -3.40 -24.56 34.45
CA THR A 131 -3.99 -25.33 35.55
C THR A 131 -3.55 -26.81 35.59
N LEU A 132 -2.91 -27.30 34.54
CA LEU A 132 -2.56 -28.71 34.38
C LEU A 132 -1.21 -29.08 35.03
N ASN A 133 -1.21 -30.21 35.75
CA ASN A 133 -0.02 -30.79 36.41
C ASN A 133 0.57 -32.01 35.68
N GLU A 134 -0.13 -32.58 34.69
CA GLU A 134 0.27 -33.82 34.00
C GLU A 134 0.96 -33.56 32.65
N ALA A 135 2.10 -34.22 32.42
CA ALA A 135 2.95 -33.98 31.24
C ALA A 135 2.34 -34.44 29.91
N GLN A 136 1.66 -35.59 29.87
CA GLN A 136 1.14 -36.17 28.61
C GLN A 136 0.04 -35.30 27.97
N ASN A 137 -0.85 -34.71 28.79
CA ASN A 137 -1.94 -33.84 28.32
C ASN A 137 -1.41 -32.48 27.85
N ARG A 138 -0.26 -32.04 28.36
CA ARG A 138 0.37 -30.76 28.01
C ARG A 138 0.85 -30.74 26.56
N ASP A 139 1.48 -31.81 26.09
CA ASP A 139 2.03 -31.87 24.73
C ASP A 139 0.93 -31.84 23.66
N THR A 140 -0.19 -32.54 23.90
CA THR A 140 -1.35 -32.49 23.01
C THR A 140 -1.96 -31.09 22.93
N ILE A 141 -2.09 -30.41 24.06
CA ILE A 141 -2.60 -29.02 24.11
C ILE A 141 -1.65 -28.08 23.37
N LEU A 142 -0.34 -28.22 23.57
CA LEU A 142 0.65 -27.40 22.86
C LEU A 142 0.62 -27.63 21.34
N ALA A 143 0.47 -28.88 20.91
CA ALA A 143 0.32 -29.20 19.50
C ALA A 143 -0.93 -28.55 18.88
N ARG A 144 -2.07 -28.61 19.59
CA ARG A 144 -3.33 -27.97 19.14
C ARG A 144 -3.23 -26.44 19.13
N LEU A 145 -2.63 -25.85 20.16
CA LEU A 145 -2.38 -24.40 20.21
C LEU A 145 -1.53 -23.94 19.02
N LYS A 146 -0.48 -24.69 18.67
CA LYS A 146 0.38 -24.38 17.52
C LYS A 146 -0.38 -24.44 16.19
N GLU A 147 -1.26 -25.43 16.04
CA GLU A 147 -2.13 -25.55 14.86
C GLU A 147 -3.08 -24.34 14.75
N ILE A 148 -3.71 -23.95 15.86
CA ILE A 148 -4.59 -22.78 15.89
C ILE A 148 -3.82 -21.49 15.59
N ASP A 149 -2.65 -21.31 16.21
CA ASP A 149 -1.77 -20.15 15.98
C ASP A 149 -1.36 -20.06 14.50
N GLN A 150 -1.12 -21.19 13.82
CA GLN A 150 -0.82 -21.18 12.39
C GLN A 150 -1.97 -20.57 11.57
N HIS A 151 -3.23 -20.92 11.85
CA HIS A 151 -4.38 -20.35 11.14
C HIS A 151 -4.61 -18.88 11.51
N LEU A 152 -4.53 -18.54 12.80
CA LEU A 152 -4.71 -17.17 13.29
C LEU A 152 -3.57 -16.22 12.90
N SER A 153 -2.42 -16.75 12.49
CA SER A 153 -1.32 -15.96 11.94
C SER A 153 -1.55 -15.51 10.50
N GLY A 154 -2.54 -16.11 9.81
CA GLY A 154 -2.85 -15.86 8.41
C GLY A 154 -3.46 -14.47 8.20
N GLY A 155 -2.97 -13.73 7.21
CA GLY A 155 -3.47 -12.40 6.85
C GLY A 155 -3.09 -12.00 5.44
N ALA A 156 -3.32 -10.74 5.08
CA ALA A 156 -2.89 -10.20 3.79
C ALA A 156 -2.52 -8.72 3.86
N THR A 157 -1.51 -8.36 3.07
CA THR A 157 -1.28 -7.00 2.59
C THR A 157 -2.16 -6.77 1.36
N VAL A 158 -2.79 -5.60 1.24
CA VAL A 158 -3.80 -5.33 0.21
C VAL A 158 -3.62 -3.95 -0.40
N VAL A 159 -3.64 -3.88 -1.74
CA VAL A 159 -3.83 -2.64 -2.49
C VAL A 159 -5.04 -2.76 -3.40
N ILE A 160 -5.93 -1.78 -3.33
CA ILE A 160 -7.13 -1.64 -4.15
C ILE A 160 -7.03 -0.36 -4.96
N ALA A 161 -7.35 -0.42 -6.25
CA ALA A 161 -7.57 0.75 -7.08
C ALA A 161 -9.00 0.72 -7.65
N LEU A 162 -9.67 1.87 -7.56
CA LEU A 162 -11.03 2.07 -8.06
C LEU A 162 -10.99 3.25 -9.03
N VAL A 163 -11.46 3.01 -10.26
CA VAL A 163 -11.66 4.04 -11.26
C VAL A 163 -13.15 4.25 -11.47
N HIS A 164 -13.61 5.47 -11.23
CA HIS A 164 -14.99 5.91 -11.48
C HIS A 164 -14.97 7.28 -12.11
N ASN A 165 -15.69 7.49 -13.23
CA ASN A 165 -15.79 8.80 -13.91
C ASN A 165 -14.44 9.51 -14.11
N ASN A 166 -13.46 8.79 -14.69
CA ASN A 166 -12.10 9.30 -14.92
C ASN A 166 -11.35 9.76 -13.65
N LYS A 167 -11.81 9.37 -12.47
CA LYS A 167 -11.10 9.58 -11.20
C LYS A 167 -10.60 8.26 -10.67
N LEU A 168 -9.33 8.23 -10.29
CA LEU A 168 -8.67 7.10 -9.65
C LEU A 168 -8.60 7.34 -8.13
N PHE A 169 -9.03 6.34 -7.38
CA PHE A 169 -8.87 6.23 -5.94
C PHE A 169 -8.03 4.98 -5.65
N VAL A 170 -7.12 5.07 -4.69
CA VAL A 170 -6.27 3.96 -4.27
C VAL A 170 -6.36 3.80 -2.76
N ALA A 171 -6.61 2.59 -2.28
CA ALA A 171 -6.60 2.24 -0.87
C ALA A 171 -5.55 1.15 -0.60
N ASN A 172 -4.68 1.35 0.39
CA ASN A 172 -3.59 0.42 0.71
C ASN A 172 -3.53 0.07 2.20
N VAL A 173 -3.26 -1.20 2.49
CA VAL A 173 -2.89 -1.72 3.81
C VAL A 173 -1.72 -2.68 3.62
N GLY A 174 -0.50 -2.19 3.85
CA GLY A 174 0.70 -3.01 4.00
C GLY A 174 1.80 -2.55 3.05
N GLU A 175 2.56 -3.50 2.52
CA GLU A 175 3.73 -3.25 1.66
C GLU A 175 3.46 -3.39 0.15
N THR A 176 2.22 -3.64 -0.28
CA THR A 176 1.84 -3.60 -1.70
C THR A 176 1.91 -2.17 -2.23
N ARG A 177 2.20 -2.02 -3.53
CA ARG A 177 2.34 -0.69 -4.14
C ARG A 177 1.37 -0.47 -5.29
N ALA A 178 0.90 0.76 -5.42
CA ALA A 178 0.31 1.28 -6.64
C ALA A 178 1.22 2.33 -7.28
N LEU A 179 1.53 2.20 -8.57
CA LEU A 179 2.32 3.16 -9.33
C LEU A 179 1.50 3.70 -10.50
N LEU A 180 1.48 5.02 -10.67
CA LEU A 180 0.91 5.67 -11.84
C LEU A 180 2.02 6.20 -12.74
N CYS A 181 2.05 5.69 -13.97
CA CYS A 181 3.00 6.12 -14.99
C CYS A 181 2.33 7.16 -15.89
N ARG A 182 2.91 8.36 -15.95
CA ARG A 182 2.37 9.52 -16.69
C ARG A 182 3.47 10.10 -17.57
N THR A 183 3.16 10.70 -18.71
CA THR A 183 4.16 11.48 -19.46
C THR A 183 4.06 12.95 -19.10
N ASP A 184 5.20 13.62 -18.88
CA ASP A 184 5.23 15.08 -18.81
C ASP A 184 5.14 15.73 -20.20
N ASP A 185 5.13 17.06 -20.24
CA ASP A 185 5.04 17.86 -21.48
C ASP A 185 6.17 17.58 -22.47
N ASN A 186 7.32 17.10 -21.97
CA ASN A 186 8.46 16.71 -22.80
C ASN A 186 8.35 15.27 -23.31
N SER A 187 7.18 14.63 -23.16
CA SER A 187 6.93 13.23 -23.47
C SER A 187 7.82 12.25 -22.70
N VAL A 188 8.30 12.66 -21.52
CA VAL A 188 9.12 11.83 -20.64
C VAL A 188 8.22 11.09 -19.66
N LEU A 189 8.35 9.76 -19.60
CA LEU A 189 7.60 8.95 -18.66
C LEU A 189 8.07 9.19 -17.21
N ARG A 190 7.19 9.68 -16.35
CA ARG A 190 7.35 9.81 -14.90
C ARG A 190 6.63 8.67 -14.20
N VAL A 191 7.24 8.14 -13.15
CA VAL A 191 6.67 7.07 -12.31
C VAL A 191 6.37 7.67 -10.95
N VAL A 192 5.09 7.69 -10.58
CA VAL A 192 4.62 8.23 -9.31
C VAL A 192 4.09 7.06 -8.47
N GLN A 193 4.73 6.80 -7.33
CA GLN A 193 4.19 5.86 -6.35
C GLN A 193 3.02 6.54 -5.63
N LEU A 194 1.83 5.94 -5.73
CA LEU A 194 0.60 6.49 -5.16
C LEU A 194 0.38 6.08 -3.71
N THR A 195 0.89 4.92 -3.29
CA THR A 195 0.74 4.37 -1.93
C THR A 195 1.99 4.61 -1.10
N VAL A 196 1.88 4.69 0.21
CA VAL A 196 3.05 4.65 1.10
C VAL A 196 3.24 3.24 1.65
N ASP A 197 4.50 2.79 1.74
CA ASP A 197 4.81 1.48 2.31
C ASP A 197 4.58 1.50 3.83
N HIS A 198 3.70 0.64 4.34
CA HIS A 198 3.51 0.45 5.77
C HIS A 198 4.56 -0.53 6.32
N SER A 199 5.77 -0.03 6.57
CA SER A 199 6.92 -0.80 7.03
C SER A 199 7.70 -0.07 8.13
N LEU A 200 8.66 -0.76 8.74
CA LEU A 200 9.56 -0.17 9.75
C LEU A 200 10.57 0.85 9.18
N ASN A 201 10.64 1.00 7.85
CA ASN A 201 11.43 2.05 7.20
C ASN A 201 10.64 3.35 7.02
N ASN A 202 9.34 3.34 7.30
CA ASN A 202 8.47 4.51 7.20
C ASN A 202 8.47 5.28 8.53
N GLU A 203 8.92 6.53 8.49
CA GLU A 203 9.02 7.40 9.67
C GLU A 203 7.67 7.69 10.34
N ASP A 204 6.60 7.81 9.56
CA ASP A 204 5.25 8.04 10.10
C ASP A 204 4.74 6.80 10.85
N GLU A 205 5.04 5.60 10.34
CA GLU A 205 4.70 4.35 11.03
C GLU A 205 5.59 4.11 12.26
N LEU A 206 6.87 4.47 12.21
CA LEU A 206 7.75 4.44 13.39
C LEU A 206 7.26 5.41 14.47
N LEU A 207 6.82 6.62 14.09
CA LEU A 207 6.22 7.59 15.00
C LEU A 207 4.94 7.04 15.62
N ARG A 208 4.06 6.44 14.82
CA ARG A 208 2.83 5.79 15.32
C ARG A 208 3.15 4.70 16.33
N LEU A 209 4.12 3.82 16.05
CA LEU A 209 4.53 2.75 16.97
C LEU A 209 5.19 3.32 18.24
N SER A 210 5.95 4.41 18.13
CA SER A 210 6.52 5.14 19.26
C SER A 210 5.46 5.69 20.21
N GLN A 211 4.38 6.25 19.66
CA GLN A 211 3.24 6.76 20.44
C GLN A 211 2.51 5.64 21.20
N LEU A 212 2.62 4.39 20.75
CA LEU A 212 2.14 3.21 21.48
C LEU A 212 3.10 2.76 22.60
N GLY A 213 4.26 3.40 22.76
CA GLY A 213 5.26 3.05 23.76
C GLY A 213 6.30 2.02 23.29
N LEU A 214 6.40 1.75 21.98
CA LEU A 214 7.44 0.90 21.43
C LEU A 214 8.74 1.66 21.20
N ASP A 215 9.87 0.97 21.41
CA ASP A 215 11.20 1.55 21.25
C ASP A 215 11.61 1.58 19.76
N VAL A 216 11.59 2.78 19.18
CA VAL A 216 11.95 3.03 17.77
C VAL A 216 13.36 2.53 17.43
N ASN A 217 14.33 2.64 18.34
CA ASN A 217 15.70 2.21 18.06
C ASN A 217 15.79 0.69 17.95
N LYS A 218 15.01 -0.04 18.74
CA LYS A 218 14.90 -1.50 18.60
C LYS A 218 14.15 -1.87 17.32
N LEU A 219 13.09 -1.14 16.99
CA LEU A 219 12.29 -1.38 15.79
C LEU A 219 13.07 -1.12 14.49
N ARG A 220 13.90 -0.08 14.41
CA ARG A 220 14.76 0.17 13.23
C ARG A 220 15.74 -0.96 12.93
N ASN A 221 16.20 -1.64 13.98
CA ASN A 221 17.08 -2.80 13.85
C ASN A 221 16.30 -4.12 13.75
N ALA A 222 14.97 -4.09 13.88
CA ALA A 222 14.13 -5.25 13.76
C ALA A 222 13.73 -5.46 12.30
N GLN A 223 13.82 -6.71 11.85
CA GLN A 223 13.30 -7.09 10.54
C GLN A 223 11.79 -7.39 10.60
N TYR A 224 11.25 -7.73 11.79
CA TYR A 224 9.89 -8.19 11.97
C TYR A 224 9.19 -7.47 13.14
N LEU A 225 7.92 -7.14 12.92
CA LEU A 225 6.96 -6.70 13.92
C LEU A 225 6.05 -7.89 14.25
N GLY A 226 6.27 -8.54 15.39
CA GLY A 226 5.68 -9.84 15.69
C GLY A 226 6.14 -10.93 14.70
N ASN A 227 5.23 -11.41 13.84
CA ASN A 227 5.45 -12.47 12.86
C ASN A 227 5.42 -12.00 11.38
N GLN A 228 5.51 -10.69 11.13
CA GLN A 228 5.45 -10.11 9.77
C GLN A 228 6.39 -8.90 9.62
N THR A 229 6.67 -8.47 8.39
CA THR A 229 7.56 -7.33 8.08
C THR A 229 6.82 -5.98 8.03
N GLY A 230 5.54 -6.01 7.65
CA GLY A 230 4.70 -4.82 7.57
C GLY A 230 4.12 -4.37 8.92
N THR A 231 3.79 -3.09 9.01
CA THR A 231 3.19 -2.47 10.20
C THR A 231 1.66 -2.41 10.15
N ARG A 232 1.07 -2.77 8.99
CA ARG A 232 -0.38 -2.86 8.77
C ARG A 232 -0.70 -4.08 7.91
N CYS A 233 -1.79 -4.77 8.21
CA CYS A 233 -2.33 -5.89 7.41
C CYS A 233 -3.81 -6.12 7.74
N LEU A 234 -4.52 -6.83 6.87
CA LEU A 234 -5.83 -7.42 7.18
C LEU A 234 -5.62 -8.84 7.73
N GLY A 235 -6.43 -9.24 8.71
CA GLY A 235 -6.30 -10.53 9.41
C GLY A 235 -5.10 -10.60 10.35
N ASN A 236 -4.45 -11.76 10.48
CA ASN A 236 -3.33 -12.01 11.40
C ASN A 236 -3.65 -11.56 12.85
N TYR A 237 -4.59 -12.28 13.47
CA TYR A 237 -5.05 -12.01 14.84
C TYR A 237 -3.90 -12.04 15.86
N LEU A 238 -2.83 -12.80 15.59
CA LEU A 238 -1.69 -12.92 16.50
C LEU A 238 -1.03 -11.57 16.82
N VAL A 239 -0.84 -10.70 15.83
CA VAL A 239 -0.19 -9.37 16.02
C VAL A 239 -1.19 -8.26 16.34
N LYS A 240 -2.48 -8.61 16.41
CA LYS A 240 -3.60 -7.77 16.82
C LYS A 240 -4.07 -8.22 18.19
N GLY A 241 -5.17 -8.95 18.34
CA GLY A 241 -5.72 -9.35 19.64
C GLY A 241 -4.77 -10.12 20.57
N LEU A 242 -3.70 -10.74 20.07
CA LEU A 242 -2.72 -11.47 20.88
C LEU A 242 -1.30 -10.86 20.87
N TYR A 243 -1.16 -9.60 20.47
CA TYR A 243 0.14 -8.94 20.33
C TYR A 243 1.00 -8.98 21.60
N LYS A 244 0.38 -9.04 22.79
CA LYS A 244 1.05 -9.18 24.09
C LYS A 244 1.90 -10.45 24.21
N ALA A 245 1.63 -11.47 23.42
CA ALA A 245 2.43 -12.71 23.38
C ALA A 245 3.80 -12.52 22.70
N PHE A 246 3.99 -11.44 21.94
CA PHE A 246 5.24 -11.18 21.21
C PHE A 246 6.15 -10.23 22.01
N PRO A 247 7.35 -10.67 22.45
CA PRO A 247 8.23 -9.84 23.29
C PRO A 247 8.66 -8.50 22.67
N ASN A 248 8.78 -8.43 21.34
CA ASN A 248 9.17 -7.21 20.62
C ASN A 248 8.07 -6.13 20.55
N ILE A 249 6.80 -6.50 20.77
CA ILE A 249 5.66 -5.58 20.64
C ILE A 249 4.71 -5.60 21.85
N SER A 250 4.98 -6.41 22.86
CA SER A 250 4.13 -6.56 24.06
C SER A 250 4.01 -5.29 24.89
N ALA A 251 4.98 -4.39 24.80
CA ALA A 251 4.97 -3.10 25.48
C ALA A 251 3.94 -2.11 24.91
N ALA A 252 3.39 -2.35 23.71
CA ALA A 252 2.46 -1.43 23.06
C ALA A 252 1.17 -1.22 23.88
N ALA A 253 0.71 0.03 24.00
CA ALA A 253 -0.50 0.40 24.75
C ALA A 253 -1.79 -0.15 24.12
N SER A 254 -1.81 -0.30 22.80
CA SER A 254 -2.89 -0.91 22.01
C SER A 254 -2.31 -1.76 20.87
N GLU A 255 -3.16 -2.28 19.99
CA GLU A 255 -2.74 -3.08 18.83
C GLU A 255 -1.70 -2.32 17.96
N PRO A 256 -0.47 -2.86 17.82
CA PRO A 256 0.59 -2.19 17.08
C PRO A 256 0.43 -2.34 15.56
N VAL A 257 -0.12 -3.48 15.12
CA VAL A 257 -0.50 -3.73 13.72
C VAL A 257 -1.96 -3.38 13.54
N VAL A 258 -2.27 -2.55 12.54
CA VAL A 258 -3.65 -2.10 12.29
C VAL A 258 -4.13 -2.46 10.89
N ALA A 259 -5.45 -2.54 10.72
CA ALA A 259 -6.13 -2.80 9.45
C ALA A 259 -6.59 -1.51 8.72
N ALA A 260 -6.29 -0.33 9.28
CA ALA A 260 -6.76 0.94 8.76
C ALA A 260 -6.09 1.28 7.41
N PRO A 261 -6.87 1.46 6.32
CA PRO A 261 -6.32 1.79 5.01
C PRO A 261 -5.86 3.24 4.94
N GLU A 262 -4.78 3.45 4.20
CA GLU A 262 -4.45 4.76 3.64
C GLU A 262 -5.15 4.90 2.29
N ILE A 263 -5.93 5.97 2.11
CA ILE A 263 -6.73 6.21 0.90
C ILE A 263 -6.21 7.47 0.22
N HIS A 264 -5.82 7.35 -1.04
CA HIS A 264 -5.36 8.43 -1.90
C HIS A 264 -6.33 8.68 -3.05
N GLY A 265 -6.42 9.94 -3.46
CA GLY A 265 -7.32 10.41 -4.52
C GLY A 265 -8.41 11.35 -4.01
N PRO A 266 -9.27 11.87 -4.91
CA PRO A 266 -9.34 11.53 -6.34
C PRO A 266 -8.12 12.00 -7.13
N ILE A 267 -7.65 11.15 -8.06
CA ILE A 267 -6.64 11.52 -9.06
C ILE A 267 -7.34 11.56 -10.42
N THR A 268 -7.33 12.72 -11.07
CA THR A 268 -7.89 12.87 -12.42
C THR A 268 -7.05 12.09 -13.43
N LEU A 269 -7.70 11.21 -14.19
CA LEU A 269 -7.12 10.46 -15.29
C LEU A 269 -7.28 11.26 -16.58
N ASP A 270 -6.26 12.04 -16.89
CA ASP A 270 -6.14 12.82 -18.13
C ASP A 270 -5.37 12.06 -19.22
N GLU A 271 -5.16 12.72 -20.35
CA GLU A 271 -4.42 12.18 -21.50
C GLU A 271 -2.95 11.91 -21.22
N SER A 272 -2.37 12.44 -20.13
CA SER A 272 -0.97 12.18 -19.75
C SER A 272 -0.79 10.82 -19.06
N CYS A 273 -1.85 10.29 -18.43
CA CYS A 273 -1.85 9.00 -17.76
C CYS A 273 -1.67 7.88 -18.79
N ARG A 274 -0.62 7.06 -18.63
CA ARG A 274 -0.27 5.97 -19.55
C ARG A 274 -0.79 4.65 -19.04
N PHE A 275 -0.38 4.24 -17.84
CA PHE A 275 -0.82 2.99 -17.21
C PHE A 275 -0.69 3.05 -15.69
N LEU A 276 -1.53 2.27 -15.01
CA LEU A 276 -1.49 2.02 -13.57
C LEU A 276 -0.90 0.62 -13.33
N VAL A 277 -0.07 0.50 -12.30
CA VAL A 277 0.53 -0.76 -11.85
C VAL A 277 0.11 -1.01 -10.41
N LEU A 278 -0.42 -2.20 -10.12
CA LEU A 278 -0.53 -2.73 -8.76
C LEU A 278 0.43 -3.92 -8.62
N VAL A 279 1.23 -3.93 -7.56
CA VAL A 279 2.35 -4.88 -7.44
C VAL A 279 2.56 -5.34 -6.00
N SER A 280 2.86 -6.63 -5.82
CA SER A 280 3.21 -7.22 -4.52
C SER A 280 4.67 -6.92 -4.12
N ALA A 281 4.96 -6.99 -2.82
CA ALA A 281 6.29 -6.80 -2.27
C ALA A 281 7.29 -7.83 -2.78
N GLY A 282 6.86 -9.08 -3.00
CA GLY A 282 7.70 -10.11 -3.61
C GLY A 282 8.30 -9.72 -4.97
N VAL A 283 7.68 -8.82 -5.74
CA VAL A 283 8.21 -8.38 -7.04
C VAL A 283 9.28 -7.30 -6.86
N PHE A 284 8.94 -6.19 -6.21
CA PHE A 284 9.87 -5.07 -6.10
C PHE A 284 11.03 -5.34 -5.14
N LYS A 285 10.87 -6.22 -4.14
CA LYS A 285 11.96 -6.66 -3.26
C LYS A 285 13.03 -7.44 -4.03
N ARG A 286 12.65 -8.26 -5.02
CA ARG A 286 13.61 -8.96 -5.90
C ARG A 286 14.45 -8.00 -6.75
N ILE A 287 13.80 -6.96 -7.28
CA ILE A 287 14.51 -5.88 -8.00
C ILE A 287 15.49 -5.18 -7.05
N GLN A 288 15.05 -4.83 -5.84
CA GLN A 288 15.90 -4.21 -4.81
C GLN A 288 17.11 -5.08 -4.44
N GLU A 289 16.90 -6.37 -4.24
CA GLU A 289 17.96 -7.33 -3.91
C GLU A 289 18.98 -7.45 -5.05
N THR A 290 18.52 -7.40 -6.30
CA THR A 290 19.37 -7.57 -7.49
C THR A 290 20.15 -6.31 -7.84
N LYS A 291 19.53 -5.12 -7.69
CA LYS A 291 20.07 -3.83 -8.17
C LYS A 291 20.60 -2.93 -7.05
N GLY A 292 20.24 -3.20 -5.79
CA GLY A 292 20.77 -2.53 -4.61
C GLY A 292 20.25 -1.12 -4.33
N SER A 293 19.25 -0.61 -5.07
CA SER A 293 18.68 0.73 -4.85
C SER A 293 17.16 0.71 -4.70
N SER A 294 16.67 1.13 -3.53
CA SER A 294 15.23 1.26 -3.23
C SER A 294 14.59 2.45 -3.96
N GLU A 295 15.33 3.54 -4.13
CA GLU A 295 14.84 4.77 -4.78
C GLU A 295 14.57 4.55 -6.27
N GLN A 296 15.36 3.68 -6.90
CA GLN A 296 15.34 3.45 -8.34
C GLN A 296 14.43 2.25 -8.73
N THR A 297 13.99 1.45 -7.76
CA THR A 297 13.21 0.21 -7.99
C THR A 297 11.94 0.42 -8.82
N ASN A 298 11.14 1.43 -8.48
CA ASN A 298 9.88 1.69 -9.19
C ASN A 298 10.12 2.10 -10.64
N LYS A 299 11.22 2.83 -10.87
CA LYS A 299 11.63 3.27 -12.20
C LYS A 299 12.13 2.10 -13.04
N GLU A 300 12.88 1.18 -12.44
CA GLU A 300 13.31 -0.07 -13.10
C GLU A 300 12.12 -0.96 -13.45
N LEU A 301 11.19 -1.17 -12.51
CA LEU A 301 9.96 -1.92 -12.79
C LEU A 301 9.18 -1.31 -13.96
N ALA A 302 8.99 0.01 -13.96
CA ALA A 302 8.33 0.70 -15.07
C ALA A 302 9.10 0.58 -16.39
N GLN A 303 10.43 0.53 -16.35
CA GLN A 303 11.26 0.30 -17.53
C GLN A 303 11.01 -1.08 -18.13
N ILE A 304 11.08 -2.13 -17.31
CA ILE A 304 10.85 -3.52 -17.74
C ILE A 304 9.44 -3.66 -18.32
N ILE A 305 8.44 -3.02 -17.71
CA ILE A 305 7.06 -2.98 -18.23
C ILE A 305 7.00 -2.31 -19.61
N VAL A 306 7.61 -1.14 -19.78
CA VAL A 306 7.62 -0.40 -21.06
C VAL A 306 8.33 -1.18 -22.16
N GLU A 307 9.43 -1.85 -21.84
CA GLU A 307 10.13 -2.72 -22.78
C GLU A 307 9.24 -3.90 -23.19
N ASN A 308 8.54 -4.53 -22.25
CA ASN A 308 7.62 -5.61 -22.55
C ASN A 308 6.38 -5.16 -23.34
N PHE A 309 5.87 -3.95 -23.13
CA PHE A 309 4.85 -3.36 -24.01
C PHE A 309 5.28 -3.26 -25.48
N ARG A 310 6.59 -3.14 -25.75
CA ARG A 310 7.14 -3.07 -27.12
C ARG A 310 7.48 -4.44 -27.69
N LYS A 311 7.86 -5.39 -26.83
CA LYS A 311 8.25 -6.76 -27.21
C LYS A 311 7.02 -7.65 -27.46
N GLN A 312 5.96 -7.49 -26.67
CA GLN A 312 4.81 -8.40 -26.66
C GLN A 312 3.73 -7.97 -27.65
N THR A 313 3.23 -8.92 -28.45
CA THR A 313 2.09 -8.71 -29.36
C THR A 313 0.74 -8.90 -28.65
N ASP A 314 0.67 -9.82 -27.68
CA ASP A 314 -0.52 -10.02 -26.83
C ASP A 314 -0.36 -9.24 -25.52
N PHE A 315 -1.15 -8.17 -25.37
CA PHE A 315 -1.16 -7.33 -24.17
C PHE A 315 -1.41 -8.15 -22.88
N ARG A 316 -2.18 -9.25 -22.95
CA ARG A 316 -2.47 -10.09 -21.78
C ARG A 316 -1.23 -10.80 -21.23
N ARG A 317 -0.20 -11.02 -22.06
CA ARG A 317 1.05 -11.66 -21.65
C ARG A 317 2.07 -10.70 -21.04
N VAL A 318 1.88 -9.39 -21.16
CA VAL A 318 2.85 -8.38 -20.69
C VAL A 318 3.19 -8.57 -19.21
N SER A 319 2.19 -8.71 -18.33
CA SER A 319 2.45 -8.90 -16.90
C SER A 319 3.23 -10.19 -16.61
N GLN A 320 2.93 -11.28 -17.32
CA GLN A 320 3.61 -12.57 -17.17
C GLN A 320 5.09 -12.46 -17.58
N SER A 321 5.36 -11.89 -18.76
CA SER A 321 6.73 -11.73 -19.25
C SER A 321 7.57 -10.79 -18.39
N VAL A 322 6.97 -9.74 -17.83
CA VAL A 322 7.66 -8.86 -16.87
C VAL A 322 8.07 -9.63 -15.60
N LEU A 323 7.18 -10.46 -15.04
CA LEU A 323 7.50 -11.26 -13.86
C LEU A 323 8.58 -12.32 -14.15
N GLU A 324 8.51 -12.97 -15.32
CA GLU A 324 9.51 -13.94 -15.77
C GLU A 324 10.89 -13.30 -15.91
N GLU A 325 10.98 -12.11 -16.52
CA GLU A 325 12.24 -11.36 -16.70
C GLU A 325 12.86 -10.97 -15.33
N ILE A 326 12.05 -10.49 -14.39
CA ILE A 326 12.50 -10.15 -13.03
C ILE A 326 12.95 -11.41 -12.28
N GLU A 327 12.22 -12.51 -12.39
CA GLU A 327 12.54 -13.76 -11.71
C GLU A 327 13.82 -14.40 -12.27
N GLU A 328 14.02 -14.39 -13.58
CA GLU A 328 15.25 -14.87 -14.22
C GLU A 328 16.47 -14.07 -13.76
N GLU A 329 16.37 -12.73 -13.72
CA GLU A 329 17.47 -11.88 -13.26
C GLU A 329 17.80 -12.15 -11.78
N PHE A 330 16.76 -12.25 -10.94
CA PHE A 330 16.91 -12.56 -9.52
C PHE A 330 17.56 -13.93 -9.27
N VAL A 331 17.18 -14.95 -10.04
CA VAL A 331 17.80 -16.29 -9.96
C VAL A 331 19.25 -16.24 -10.37
N SER A 332 19.58 -15.54 -11.46
CA SER A 332 20.96 -15.33 -11.89
C SER A 332 21.80 -14.66 -10.80
N TYR A 333 21.25 -13.64 -10.14
CA TYR A 333 21.88 -12.96 -9.01
C TYR A 333 22.10 -13.90 -7.82
N CYS A 334 21.10 -14.71 -7.45
CA CYS A 334 21.23 -15.68 -6.36
C CYS A 334 22.33 -16.72 -6.64
N VAL A 335 22.36 -17.28 -7.85
CA VAL A 335 23.37 -18.27 -8.26
C VAL A 335 24.78 -17.66 -8.22
N LYS A 336 24.95 -16.45 -8.78
CA LYS A 336 26.25 -15.75 -8.78
C LYS A 336 26.78 -15.46 -7.37
N ASN A 337 25.89 -15.15 -6.43
CA ASN A 337 26.24 -14.79 -5.06
C ASN A 337 26.08 -15.94 -4.05
N SER A 338 25.80 -17.16 -4.50
CA SER A 338 25.55 -18.33 -3.63
C SER A 338 24.47 -18.09 -2.57
N LEU A 339 23.43 -17.33 -2.91
CA LEU A 339 22.30 -17.02 -2.04
C LEU A 339 21.20 -18.06 -2.19
N THR A 340 20.54 -18.39 -1.08
CA THR A 340 19.34 -19.25 -1.08
C THR A 340 18.09 -18.36 -1.08
N PRO A 341 17.33 -18.29 -2.18
CA PRO A 341 16.14 -17.45 -2.24
C PRO A 341 15.06 -17.97 -1.30
N LYS A 342 14.23 -17.07 -0.77
CA LYS A 342 13.07 -17.43 0.04
C LYS A 342 12.06 -18.21 -0.81
N SER A 343 11.75 -19.43 -0.37
CA SER A 343 10.76 -20.26 -1.02
C SER A 343 9.34 -19.69 -0.89
N ASN A 344 8.46 -20.03 -1.84
CA ASN A 344 7.04 -19.64 -1.83
C ASN A 344 6.82 -18.12 -1.68
N THR A 345 7.68 -17.32 -2.30
CA THR A 345 7.48 -15.87 -2.38
C THR A 345 6.34 -15.58 -3.36
N HIS A 346 5.32 -14.85 -2.90
CA HIS A 346 4.19 -14.46 -3.72
C HIS A 346 4.55 -13.28 -4.65
N VAL A 347 4.34 -13.46 -5.95
CA VAL A 347 4.60 -12.42 -6.95
C VAL A 347 3.31 -12.15 -7.72
N SER A 348 2.86 -10.90 -7.68
CA SER A 348 1.70 -10.44 -8.44
C SER A 348 1.98 -9.10 -9.09
N LEU A 349 1.56 -8.98 -10.34
CA LEU A 349 1.63 -7.77 -11.13
C LEU A 349 0.32 -7.62 -11.91
N LEU A 350 -0.36 -6.50 -11.69
CA LEU A 350 -1.54 -6.09 -12.44
C LEU A 350 -1.23 -4.76 -13.12
N ILE A 351 -1.47 -4.69 -14.42
CA ILE A 351 -1.25 -3.49 -15.22
C ILE A 351 -2.57 -3.10 -15.89
N ARG A 352 -3.09 -1.92 -15.56
CA ARG A 352 -4.21 -1.29 -16.24
C ARG A 352 -3.67 -0.25 -17.23
N ASN A 353 -3.80 -0.54 -18.52
CA ASN A 353 -3.39 0.38 -19.58
C ASN A 353 -4.45 1.47 -19.79
N PHE A 354 -4.10 2.75 -19.73
CA PHE A 354 -4.99 3.85 -20.08
C PHE A 354 -4.79 4.28 -21.53
N ASN A 355 -3.59 4.82 -21.83
CA ASN A 355 -3.25 5.45 -23.11
C ASN A 355 -1.83 5.07 -23.58
N PHE A 356 -1.31 3.90 -23.16
CA PHE A 356 -0.04 3.40 -23.68
C PHE A 356 -0.29 2.60 -24.96
N LEU A 357 0.05 3.20 -26.10
CA LEU A 357 -0.01 2.53 -27.40
C LEU A 357 1.27 1.68 -27.60
N PRO A 358 1.15 0.42 -28.06
CA PRO A 358 2.29 -0.31 -28.59
C PRO A 358 2.88 0.48 -29.79
N PRO A 359 4.17 0.30 -30.11
CA PRO A 359 4.70 0.80 -31.38
C PRO A 359 3.87 0.22 -32.53
N ALA A 360 3.30 1.09 -33.37
CA ALA A 360 2.51 0.67 -34.52
C ALA A 360 3.34 -0.25 -35.44
N GLU A 361 2.72 -1.32 -35.95
CA GLU A 361 3.23 -2.00 -37.14
C GLU A 361 3.21 -0.99 -38.30
N ASP A 362 4.36 -0.81 -38.97
CA ASP A 362 4.55 0.08 -40.11
C ASP A 362 3.54 -0.23 -41.23
N THR A 363 2.35 0.37 -41.17
CA THR A 363 1.43 0.45 -42.29
C THR A 363 0.93 1.89 -42.44
N ASN A 364 1.66 2.63 -43.27
CA ASN A 364 1.41 3.97 -43.85
C ASN A 364 1.95 5.21 -43.08
N PRO A 365 2.62 6.15 -43.81
CA PRO A 365 3.23 7.33 -43.23
C PRO A 365 2.21 8.47 -43.07
N ILE A 366 1.76 8.69 -41.84
CA ILE A 366 0.99 9.88 -41.39
C ILE A 366 1.79 10.49 -40.21
N PRO A 367 1.79 11.82 -39.98
CA PRO A 367 2.89 12.51 -39.29
C PRO A 367 3.16 11.97 -37.89
N LYS A 368 4.46 11.76 -37.62
CA LYS A 368 5.03 11.22 -36.39
C LYS A 368 4.45 11.93 -35.15
N ASN A 369 3.61 11.24 -34.39
CA ASN A 369 3.47 11.54 -32.96
C ASN A 369 4.85 11.34 -32.29
N PRO A 370 5.26 12.20 -31.35
CA PRO A 370 6.57 12.12 -30.74
C PRO A 370 6.71 10.77 -30.03
N SER A 371 7.70 9.99 -30.45
CA SER A 371 8.09 8.76 -29.79
C SER A 371 8.40 9.07 -28.31
N VAL A 372 7.73 8.36 -27.41
CA VAL A 372 7.94 8.50 -25.96
C VAL A 372 9.42 8.27 -25.65
N ARG A 373 10.15 9.32 -25.28
CA ARG A 373 11.54 9.24 -24.83
C ARG A 373 11.54 8.85 -23.36
N PHE A 374 12.17 7.72 -23.04
CA PHE A 374 12.26 7.23 -21.68
C PHE A 374 13.42 7.94 -20.95
N ASN A 375 13.11 8.85 -20.02
CA ASN A 375 14.09 9.40 -19.07
C ASN A 375 13.46 9.65 -17.68
N PRO A 376 13.11 8.59 -16.94
CA PRO A 376 12.21 8.73 -15.82
C PRO A 376 12.84 9.43 -14.63
N ILE A 377 12.04 10.27 -13.98
CA ILE A 377 12.36 10.92 -12.71
C ILE A 377 11.33 10.43 -11.69
N VAL A 378 11.80 9.98 -10.54
CA VAL A 378 10.97 9.57 -9.40
C VAL A 378 10.60 10.82 -8.61
N GLN A 379 9.32 11.03 -8.37
CA GLN A 379 8.84 12.04 -7.43
C GLN A 379 8.27 11.30 -6.20
N SER A 380 9.02 11.32 -5.10
CA SER A 380 8.49 11.02 -3.77
C SER A 380 7.88 12.30 -3.21
N LYS A 381 6.61 12.27 -2.78
CA LYS A 381 6.03 13.39 -2.07
C LYS A 381 6.62 13.44 -0.66
N SER A 382 7.45 14.44 -0.39
CA SER A 382 7.79 14.86 0.98
C SER A 382 6.65 15.76 1.49
N ASN A 383 6.20 15.56 2.74
CA ASN A 383 5.06 16.26 3.35
C ASN A 383 5.29 17.76 3.67
N THR A 384 6.18 18.47 2.98
CA THR A 384 6.61 19.83 3.36
C THR A 384 6.47 20.92 2.29
N LEU A 385 5.79 20.69 1.18
CA LEU A 385 5.51 21.75 0.20
C LEU A 385 4.02 21.80 -0.15
N LEU A 386 3.27 22.52 0.69
CA LEU A 386 1.97 23.08 0.31
C LEU A 386 2.21 24.48 -0.25
N ASN A 387 1.61 24.74 -1.41
CA ASN A 387 1.51 26.02 -2.13
C ASN A 387 2.71 26.46 -2.95
N GLU A 388 2.94 25.82 -4.11
CA GLU A 388 3.47 26.53 -5.29
C GLU A 388 3.03 25.82 -6.59
N ILE A 389 1.73 25.84 -6.90
CA ILE A 389 1.26 25.83 -8.29
C ILE A 389 -0.07 26.60 -8.29
N ASP A 390 -0.01 27.90 -8.51
CA ASP A 390 -1.00 28.68 -9.27
C ASP A 390 -0.57 30.15 -9.26
N SER A 391 0.07 30.57 -10.34
CA SER A 391 0.25 31.97 -10.69
C SER A 391 0.38 32.07 -12.20
N GLU A 392 -0.71 31.78 -12.90
CA GLU A 392 -0.88 32.32 -14.24
C GLU A 392 -1.13 33.83 -14.15
N VAL A 393 -0.39 34.53 -15.00
CA VAL A 393 -0.33 35.97 -15.16
C VAL A 393 -1.70 36.52 -15.54
N TYR A 394 -2.35 37.23 -14.60
CA TYR A 394 -3.36 38.24 -14.94
C TYR A 394 -2.83 39.63 -14.61
N SER A 395 -2.80 40.46 -15.65
CA SER A 395 -2.43 41.86 -15.59
C SER A 395 -3.40 42.64 -14.70
N SER A 396 -2.91 43.28 -13.63
CA SER A 396 -3.69 44.26 -12.86
C SER A 396 -3.34 45.68 -13.29
N GLY A 397 -4.32 46.37 -13.85
CA GLY A 397 -4.41 47.82 -13.78
C GLY A 397 -4.56 48.26 -12.32
N THR A 398 -3.98 49.42 -12.05
CA THR A 398 -3.99 50.18 -10.81
C THR A 398 -5.41 50.48 -10.30
N ASN A 399 -5.67 50.30 -9.00
CA ASN A 399 -6.05 51.41 -8.11
C ASN A 399 -6.24 50.99 -6.64
N GLU A 400 -5.94 51.97 -5.80
CA GLU A 400 -5.80 52.01 -4.33
C GLU A 400 -7.12 51.88 -3.55
N GLY A 401 -7.02 51.52 -2.26
CA GLY A 401 -7.93 52.04 -1.23
C GLY A 401 -8.59 51.04 -0.25
N THR A 402 -7.85 50.65 0.80
CA THR A 402 -8.27 50.48 2.22
C THR A 402 -9.70 50.04 2.59
N ASN A 403 -9.85 48.86 3.23
CA ASN A 403 -10.30 48.69 4.65
C ASN A 403 -10.54 47.22 5.07
N ASP A 404 -9.99 46.89 6.25
CA ASP A 404 -10.33 45.91 7.30
C ASP A 404 -11.22 44.67 7.04
N SER A 405 -10.62 43.49 7.21
CA SER A 405 -11.09 42.47 8.17
C SER A 405 -10.00 41.39 8.41
N MET A 406 -9.27 41.47 9.52
CA MET A 406 -8.45 40.36 10.03
C MET A 406 -9.39 39.23 10.51
N ALA A 407 -9.35 38.08 9.83
CA ALA A 407 -9.91 36.84 10.32
C ALA A 407 -8.75 35.89 10.65
N ASP A 408 -8.41 35.80 11.94
CA ASP A 408 -7.47 34.83 12.50
C ASP A 408 -8.03 33.40 12.32
N THR A 409 -7.34 32.55 11.57
CA THR A 409 -7.69 31.14 11.33
C THR A 409 -7.08 30.15 12.34
N ASN A 410 -6.57 30.63 13.48
CA ASN A 410 -6.11 29.76 14.55
C ASN A 410 -7.20 29.51 15.59
N ARG A 411 -8.17 28.64 15.26
CA ARG A 411 -9.05 28.05 16.28
C ARG A 411 -9.30 26.57 15.98
N SER A 412 -8.59 25.70 16.68
CA SER A 412 -8.85 24.27 16.77
C SER A 412 -10.14 24.05 17.58
N MET A 413 -11.06 23.21 17.06
CA MET A 413 -12.23 22.77 17.81
C MET A 413 -11.82 21.68 18.81
N GLU A 414 -12.01 21.94 20.09
CA GLU A 414 -11.92 20.96 21.17
C GLU A 414 -13.19 20.09 21.15
N SER A 415 -13.01 18.77 21.00
CA SER A 415 -14.03 17.78 21.38
C SER A 415 -13.60 17.21 22.73
N SER A 416 -14.35 17.56 23.77
CA SER A 416 -14.09 17.20 25.16
C SER A 416 -14.48 15.76 25.45
N SER A 417 -13.52 14.94 25.88
CA SER A 417 -13.76 13.82 26.79
C SER A 417 -12.60 13.71 27.79
N ASP A 418 -12.60 14.61 28.77
CA ASP A 418 -11.64 14.61 29.86
C ASP A 418 -11.93 13.49 30.88
N ILE A 419 -11.05 12.50 30.94
CA ILE A 419 -10.69 11.82 32.19
C ILE A 419 -9.15 11.75 32.24
N TYR A 420 -8.52 12.76 32.82
CA TYR A 420 -7.10 12.71 33.19
C TYR A 420 -6.96 12.28 34.66
N PRO A 421 -6.05 11.32 34.99
CA PRO A 421 -5.65 11.11 36.37
C PRO A 421 -4.90 12.34 36.88
N SER A 422 -5.35 12.89 38.00
CA SER A 422 -4.72 14.03 38.67
C SER A 422 -3.27 13.70 39.07
N GLY A 423 -2.28 14.45 38.56
CA GLY A 423 -0.92 14.27 39.09
C GLY A 423 0.30 14.82 38.34
N ARG A 424 0.19 15.71 37.34
CA ARG A 424 1.39 16.37 36.78
C ARG A 424 1.21 17.89 36.64
N LEU A 425 1.88 18.64 37.52
CA LEU A 425 2.11 20.07 37.36
C LEU A 425 2.99 20.28 36.11
N TYR A 426 2.43 20.92 35.09
CA TYR A 426 3.20 21.42 33.94
C TYR A 426 3.89 22.73 34.33
N GLU A 427 5.22 22.74 34.35
CA GLU A 427 6.04 23.96 34.51
C GLU A 427 5.92 24.80 33.23
N LYS A 428 5.30 25.98 33.33
CA LYS A 428 4.96 26.87 32.22
C LYS A 428 6.16 27.42 31.44
N ASP A 429 7.36 27.37 32.03
CA ASP A 429 8.59 27.97 31.49
C ASP A 429 9.63 26.97 30.96
N LYS A 430 9.27 25.68 30.86
CA LYS A 430 10.20 24.67 30.37
C LYS A 430 10.25 24.70 28.84
N LYS A 431 11.34 25.25 28.28
CA LYS A 431 11.59 25.20 26.83
C LYS A 431 11.57 23.74 26.37
N ILE A 432 10.62 23.43 25.49
CA ILE A 432 10.51 22.14 24.82
C ILE A 432 11.76 21.98 23.96
N LYS A 433 12.47 20.86 24.12
CA LYS A 433 13.65 20.56 23.30
C LYS A 433 13.16 20.37 21.86
N GLY A 434 13.78 21.07 20.92
CA GLY A 434 13.42 20.98 19.49
C GLY A 434 13.44 19.52 19.03
N TYR A 435 12.40 19.13 18.30
CA TYR A 435 12.23 17.78 17.76
C TYR A 435 13.29 17.41 16.71
N VAL A 436 13.95 18.42 16.12
CA VAL A 436 14.97 18.28 15.09
C VAL A 436 16.24 18.99 15.55
N ASP A 437 17.38 18.29 15.48
CA ASP A 437 18.70 18.86 15.74
C ASP A 437 19.31 19.41 14.45
N PHE A 438 19.41 20.73 14.36
CA PHE A 438 20.00 21.44 13.22
C PHE A 438 21.50 21.71 13.38
N SER A 439 22.16 21.17 14.42
CA SER A 439 23.58 21.44 14.68
C SER A 439 24.47 21.09 13.47
N CYS A 440 24.21 19.95 12.83
CA CYS A 440 24.92 19.53 11.61
C CYS A 440 24.74 20.52 10.44
N TYR A 441 23.53 21.06 10.27
CA TYR A 441 23.26 22.08 9.26
C TYR A 441 24.08 23.36 9.53
N TYR A 442 24.05 23.87 10.76
CA TYR A 442 24.78 25.08 11.12
C TYR A 442 26.30 24.91 11.03
N GLU A 443 26.84 23.75 11.39
CA GLU A 443 28.26 23.43 11.22
C GLU A 443 28.68 23.44 9.74
N ASN A 444 27.85 22.85 8.87
CA ASN A 444 28.12 22.81 7.44
C ASN A 444 28.00 24.19 6.79
N VAL A 445 27.03 25.01 7.19
CA VAL A 445 26.91 26.41 6.76
C VAL A 445 28.14 27.22 7.21
N ALA A 446 28.59 27.06 8.45
CA ALA A 446 29.78 27.74 8.96
C ALA A 446 31.07 27.31 8.23
N LYS A 447 31.16 26.04 7.84
CA LYS A 447 32.28 25.50 7.04
C LYS A 447 32.23 26.03 5.60
N ALA A 448 31.06 26.06 4.97
CA ALA A 448 30.87 26.61 3.63
C ALA A 448 31.17 28.12 3.58
N ARG A 449 30.77 28.87 4.63
CA ARG A 449 31.09 30.30 4.79
C ARG A 449 32.60 30.53 4.92
N ARG A 450 33.32 29.69 5.67
CA ARG A 450 34.79 29.76 5.76
C ARG A 450 35.49 29.44 4.43
N ASN A 451 34.90 28.56 3.63
CA ASN A 451 35.48 28.11 2.37
C ASN A 451 35.07 28.98 1.15
N GLY A 452 34.23 30.01 1.33
CA GLY A 452 33.76 30.87 0.25
C GLY A 452 32.78 30.20 -0.73
N ASN A 453 32.18 29.07 -0.33
CA ASN A 453 31.30 28.25 -1.18
C ASN A 453 29.80 28.45 -0.86
N LEU A 454 29.47 29.49 -0.09
CA LEU A 454 28.09 29.77 0.29
C LEU A 454 27.47 30.71 -0.75
N PRO A 455 26.30 30.38 -1.33
CA PRO A 455 25.61 31.27 -2.26
C PRO A 455 25.25 32.63 -1.63
N ASP A 456 25.37 33.71 -2.40
CA ASP A 456 25.21 35.09 -1.93
C ASP A 456 23.84 35.42 -1.31
N PHE A 457 22.82 34.60 -1.57
CA PHE A 457 21.47 34.78 -1.02
C PHE A 457 21.30 34.20 0.40
N ILE A 458 22.27 33.45 0.92
CA ILE A 458 22.26 32.91 2.28
C ILE A 458 23.11 33.82 3.18
N LYS A 459 22.46 34.67 3.99
CA LYS A 459 23.14 35.60 4.91
C LYS A 459 23.69 34.92 6.15
#